data_AF-A0A4Q3FXZ4-F1
#
_entry.id   AF-A0A4Q3FXZ4-F1
#
_cell.length_a   1.000
_cell.length_b   1.000
_cell.length_c   1.000
_cell.angle_alpha   90.00
_cell.angle_beta   90.00
_cell.angle_gamma   90.00
#
_symmetry.space_group_name_H-M   'P 1'
#
loop_
_entity.id
_entity.type
_entity.pdbx_description
1 polymer ?
#
loop_
_entity_poly.entity_id
_entity_poly.type
_entity_poly.pdbx_seq_one_letter_code
_entity_poly.pdbx_strand_id
1 'polypeptide(L)'
;MIRQIVTVSTGTLASRVLGFCRDALIAALLGAGAIADAFLFAFQLVNVARRLLNEGALNAALVPTYLRIRDTSGEDAATAFAGQLIGALGLILIVAALILGLAMPVVVA
;
A
#
# COMPACT_ATOMS: atom_id res chain seq x y z
N MET A 1 -21.29 -16.42 11.37
CA MET A 1 -19.84 -16.59 11.63
C MET A 1 -19.12 -17.43 10.56
N ILE A 2 -19.53 -18.67 10.28
CA ILE A 2 -18.83 -19.55 9.29
C ILE A 2 -18.66 -18.88 7.92
N ARG A 3 -19.69 -18.22 7.39
CA ARG A 3 -19.61 -17.51 6.10
C ARG A 3 -18.52 -16.43 6.06
N GLN A 4 -18.38 -15.63 7.11
CA GLN A 4 -17.35 -14.59 7.19
C GLN A 4 -15.94 -15.18 7.31
N ILE A 5 -15.79 -16.26 8.07
CA ILE A 5 -14.52 -16.99 8.21
C ILE A 5 -14.08 -17.54 6.85
N VAL A 6 -15.01 -18.14 6.10
CA VAL A 6 -14.72 -18.68 4.76
C VAL A 6 -14.33 -17.55 3.80
N THR A 7 -15.07 -16.43 3.78
CA THR A 7 -14.74 -15.30 2.89
C THR A 7 -13.35 -14.72 3.15
N VAL A 8 -12.99 -14.47 4.43
CA VAL A 8 -11.69 -13.91 4.78
C VAL A 8 -10.56 -14.91 4.56
N SER A 9 -10.76 -16.18 4.92
CA SER A 9 -9.76 -17.24 4.73
C SER A 9 -9.44 -17.48 3.27
N THR A 10 -10.46 -17.58 2.41
CA THR A 10 -10.28 -17.76 0.97
C THR A 10 -9.58 -16.54 0.34
N GLY A 11 -9.97 -15.32 0.73
CA GLY A 11 -9.29 -14.10 0.27
C GLY A 11 -7.82 -14.05 0.70
N THR A 12 -7.52 -14.50 1.92
CA THR A 12 -6.15 -14.58 2.44
C THR A 12 -5.32 -15.62 1.68
N LEU A 13 -5.89 -16.82 1.46
CA LEU A 13 -5.21 -17.89 0.75
C LEU A 13 -4.95 -17.53 -0.71
N ALA A 14 -5.94 -16.94 -1.40
CA ALA A 14 -5.78 -16.41 -2.75
C ALA A 14 -4.66 -15.37 -2.81
N SER A 15 -4.62 -14.43 -1.86
CA SER A 15 -3.56 -13.41 -1.80
C SER A 15 -2.17 -14.02 -1.60
N ARG A 16 -2.07 -15.09 -0.79
CA ARG A 16 -0.81 -15.82 -0.57
C ARG A 16 -0.35 -16.55 -1.83
N VAL A 17 -1.26 -17.22 -2.53
CA VAL A 17 -0.95 -17.92 -3.79
C VAL A 17 -0.49 -16.91 -4.85
N LEU A 18 -1.18 -15.78 -4.99
CA LEU A 18 -0.76 -14.71 -5.91
C LEU A 18 0.62 -14.14 -5.55
N GLY A 19 0.89 -13.94 -4.25
CA GLY A 19 2.22 -13.52 -3.78
C GLY A 19 3.31 -14.53 -4.12
N PHE A 20 3.04 -15.82 -3.91
CA PHE A 20 3.98 -16.89 -4.29
C PHE A 20 4.24 -16.92 -5.80
N CYS A 21 3.19 -16.82 -6.62
CA CYS A 21 3.35 -16.76 -8.08
C CYS A 21 4.18 -15.55 -8.50
N ARG A 22 3.99 -14.38 -7.88
CA ARG A 22 4.82 -13.20 -8.13
C ARG A 22 6.29 -13.47 -7.83
N ASP A 23 6.58 -14.05 -6.68
CA ASP A 23 7.96 -14.30 -6.24
C ASP A 23 8.64 -15.35 -7.13
N ALA A 24 7.91 -16.38 -7.56
CA ALA A 24 8.38 -17.37 -8.53
C ALA A 24 8.69 -16.74 -9.90
N LEU A 25 7.83 -15.82 -10.39
CA LEU A 25 8.07 -15.09 -11.63
C LEU A 25 9.27 -14.14 -11.53
N ILE A 26 9.43 -13.44 -10.40
CA ILE A 26 10.60 -12.59 -10.14
C ILE A 26 11.87 -13.44 -10.20
N ALA A 27 11.90 -14.58 -9.50
CA ALA A 27 13.05 -15.48 -9.53
C ALA A 27 13.33 -16.04 -10.93
N ALA A 28 12.29 -16.39 -11.70
CA ALA A 28 12.43 -16.92 -13.05
C ALA A 28 12.92 -15.87 -14.06
N LEU A 29 12.50 -14.61 -13.93
CA LEU A 29 12.81 -13.53 -14.87
C LEU A 29 14.11 -12.78 -14.52
N LEU A 30 14.37 -12.55 -13.24
CA LEU A 30 15.51 -11.75 -12.75
C LEU A 30 16.67 -12.62 -12.24
N GLY A 31 16.42 -13.90 -11.92
CA GLY A 31 17.44 -14.81 -11.38
C GLY A 31 17.89 -14.42 -9.97
N ALA A 32 19.11 -14.83 -9.61
CA ALA A 32 19.77 -14.49 -8.34
C ALA A 32 21.02 -13.64 -8.62
N GLY A 33 20.84 -12.33 -8.71
CA GLY A 33 21.92 -11.37 -8.95
C GLY A 33 21.54 -9.97 -8.51
N ALA A 34 22.48 -9.01 -8.64
CA ALA A 34 22.34 -7.65 -8.10
C ALA A 34 21.06 -6.91 -8.56
N ILE A 35 20.54 -7.22 -9.75
CA ILE A 35 19.30 -6.64 -10.27
C ILE A 35 18.08 -7.14 -9.47
N ALA A 36 18.05 -8.44 -9.15
CA ALA A 36 16.99 -9.03 -8.33
C ALA A 36 17.01 -8.45 -6.90
N ASP A 37 18.21 -8.29 -6.32
CA ASP A 37 18.37 -7.71 -4.98
C ASP A 37 17.92 -6.25 -4.93
N ALA A 38 18.32 -5.43 -5.91
CA ALA A 38 17.89 -4.04 -6.02
C ALA A 38 16.36 -3.93 -6.21
N PHE A 39 15.77 -4.80 -7.03
CA PHE A 39 14.32 -4.86 -7.23
C PHE A 39 13.59 -5.23 -5.93
N LEU A 40 14.04 -6.28 -5.23
CA LEU A 40 13.44 -6.73 -3.98
C LEU A 40 13.56 -5.68 -2.88
N PHE A 41 14.69 -4.98 -2.81
CA PHE A 41 14.90 -3.87 -1.88
C PHE A 41 13.92 -2.71 -2.16
N ALA A 42 13.82 -2.27 -3.40
CA ALA A 42 12.88 -1.23 -3.79
C ALA A 42 11.43 -1.66 -3.51
N PHE A 43 11.08 -2.91 -3.82
CA PHE A 43 9.77 -3.47 -3.56
C PHE A 43 9.45 -3.53 -2.06
N GLN A 44 10.41 -3.90 -1.22
CA GLN A 44 10.26 -3.94 0.23
C GLN A 44 10.06 -2.53 0.81
N LEU A 45 10.80 -1.54 0.34
CA LEU A 45 10.67 -0.15 0.77
C LEU A 45 9.24 0.37 0.54
N VAL A 46 8.69 0.11 -0.65
CA VAL A 46 7.29 0.46 -0.98
C VAL A 46 6.31 -0.27 -0.06
N ASN A 47 6.54 -1.56 0.22
CA ASN A 47 5.68 -2.32 1.11
C ASN A 47 5.69 -1.83 2.55
N VAL A 48 6.85 -1.42 3.07
CA VAL A 48 6.97 -0.84 4.41
C VAL A 48 6.19 0.47 4.48
N ALA A 49 6.37 1.38 3.50
CA ALA A 49 5.61 2.62 3.45
C ALA A 49 4.09 2.36 3.39
N ARG A 50 3.66 1.40 2.55
CA ARG A 50 2.25 0.99 2.48
C ARG A 50 1.75 0.45 3.81
N ARG A 51 2.52 -0.42 4.48
CA ARG A 51 2.15 -1.01 5.78
C ARG A 51 1.98 0.06 6.85
N LEU A 52 2.93 0.97 6.98
CA LEU A 52 2.87 2.07 7.96
C LEU A 52 1.60 2.94 7.81
N LEU A 53 1.16 3.18 6.57
CA LEU A 53 -0.04 3.96 6.29
C LEU A 53 -1.34 3.18 6.45
N ASN A 54 -1.32 1.84 6.43
CA ASN A 54 -2.54 1.03 6.27
C ASN A 54 -2.78 0.02 7.41
N GLU A 55 -1.77 -0.35 8.20
CA GLU A 55 -1.87 -1.40 9.23
C GLU A 55 -2.70 -1.03 10.47
N GLY A 56 -3.29 0.18 10.52
CA GLY A 56 -4.44 0.43 11.39
C GLY A 56 -4.54 1.83 11.99
N ALA A 57 -3.43 2.55 12.13
CA ALA A 57 -3.43 3.87 12.77
C ALA A 57 -4.23 4.90 11.94
N LEU A 58 -3.99 4.93 10.64
CA LEU A 58 -4.69 5.83 9.72
C LEU A 58 -6.18 5.47 9.66
N ASN A 59 -6.52 4.19 9.45
CA ASN A 59 -7.91 3.75 9.31
C ASN A 59 -8.73 3.99 10.61
N ALA A 60 -8.12 3.74 11.77
CA ALA A 60 -8.74 3.97 13.08
C ALA A 60 -9.00 5.45 13.38
N ALA A 61 -8.19 6.37 12.85
CA ALA A 61 -8.40 7.82 13.00
C ALA A 61 -9.33 8.40 11.91
N LEU A 62 -9.21 7.91 10.68
CA LEU A 62 -9.87 8.48 9.51
C LEU A 62 -11.33 8.07 9.39
N VAL A 63 -11.67 6.80 9.63
CA VAL A 63 -13.06 6.33 9.50
C VAL A 63 -13.99 7.06 10.47
N PRO A 64 -13.67 7.19 11.77
CA PRO A 64 -14.53 7.95 12.68
C PRO A 64 -14.62 9.43 12.32
N THR A 65 -13.53 10.03 11.81
CA THR A 65 -13.51 11.43 11.40
C THR A 65 -14.38 11.66 10.17
N TYR A 66 -14.29 10.77 9.16
CA TYR A 66 -15.15 10.79 7.99
C TYR A 66 -16.63 10.67 8.36
N LEU A 67 -16.97 9.69 9.22
CA LEU A 67 -18.35 9.49 9.67
C LEU A 67 -18.87 10.72 10.43
N ARG A 68 -18.04 11.34 11.29
CA ARG A 68 -18.40 12.57 11.99
C ARG A 68 -18.68 13.72 11.02
N ILE A 69 -17.84 13.92 10.00
CA ILE A 69 -18.04 14.97 8.99
C ILE A 69 -19.32 14.69 8.21
N ARG A 70 -19.55 13.43 7.81
CA ARG A 70 -20.77 13.03 7.10
C ARG A 70 -22.03 13.33 7.92
N ASP A 71 -22.02 12.97 9.20
CA ASP A 71 -23.18 13.08 10.07
C ASP A 71 -23.45 14.54 10.48
N THR A 72 -22.43 15.41 10.53
CA THR A 72 -22.57 16.84 10.92
C THR A 72 -22.73 17.79 9.74
N SER A 73 -22.06 17.52 8.62
CA SER A 73 -21.89 18.45 7.49
C SER A 73 -22.39 17.88 6.16
N GLY A 74 -22.93 16.65 6.15
CA GLY A 74 -23.48 15.99 4.97
C GLY A 74 -22.45 15.21 4.14
N GLU A 75 -22.99 14.47 3.16
CA GLU A 75 -22.22 13.58 2.27
C GLU A 75 -21.18 14.34 1.43
N ASP A 76 -21.53 15.52 0.92
CA ASP A 76 -20.65 16.32 0.06
C ASP A 76 -19.38 16.77 0.78
N ALA A 77 -19.51 17.22 2.03
CA ALA A 77 -18.38 17.62 2.86
C ALA A 77 -17.47 16.43 3.22
N ALA A 78 -18.06 15.27 3.49
CA ALA A 78 -17.30 14.04 3.77
C ALA A 78 -16.53 13.57 2.52
N THR A 79 -17.17 13.64 1.35
CA THR A 79 -16.54 13.28 0.07
C THR A 79 -15.41 14.24 -0.29
N ALA A 80 -15.59 15.55 -0.07
CA ALA A 80 -14.53 16.54 -0.26
C ALA A 80 -13.33 16.29 0.67
N PHE A 81 -13.58 15.97 1.95
CA PHE A 81 -12.54 15.59 2.90
C PHE A 81 -11.78 14.34 2.45
N ALA A 82 -12.48 13.29 2.04
CA ALA A 82 -11.85 12.07 1.52
C ALA A 82 -10.99 12.36 0.28
N GLY A 83 -11.49 13.20 -0.64
CA GLY A 83 -10.75 13.64 -1.82
C GLY A 83 -9.47 14.40 -1.47
N GLN A 84 -9.53 15.36 -0.54
CA GLN A 84 -8.36 16.10 -0.07
C GLN A 84 -7.33 15.19 0.59
N LEU A 85 -7.79 14.26 1.42
CA LEU A 85 -6.94 13.31 2.12
C LEU A 85 -6.22 12.37 1.14
N ILE A 86 -6.96 11.75 0.22
CA ILE A 86 -6.40 10.86 -0.81
C ILE A 86 -5.44 11.65 -1.70
N GLY A 87 -5.80 12.88 -2.09
CA GLY A 87 -4.94 13.77 -2.87
C GLY A 87 -3.63 14.11 -2.16
N ALA A 88 -3.69 14.48 -0.88
CA ALA A 88 -2.50 14.80 -0.08
C ALA A 88 -1.60 13.57 0.12
N LEU A 89 -2.16 12.43 0.51
CA LEU A 89 -1.40 11.17 0.65
C LEU A 89 -0.80 10.73 -0.68
N GLY A 90 -1.57 10.82 -1.78
CA GLY A 90 -1.11 10.52 -3.12
C GLY A 90 0.07 11.41 -3.54
N LEU A 91 -0.03 12.72 -3.29
CA LEU A 91 1.06 13.65 -3.59
C LEU A 91 2.31 13.34 -2.78
N ILE A 92 2.18 13.08 -1.47
CA ILE A 92 3.32 12.70 -0.62
C ILE A 92 3.98 11.43 -1.13
N LEU A 93 3.19 10.42 -1.51
CA LEU A 93 3.72 9.15 -2.04
C LEU A 93 4.42 9.34 -3.38
N ILE A 94 3.87 10.16 -4.28
CA ILE A 94 4.50 10.47 -5.58
C ILE A 94 5.83 11.19 -5.36
N VAL A 95 5.86 12.21 -4.50
CA VAL A 95 7.09 12.95 -4.18
C VAL A 95 8.13 12.02 -3.55
N ALA A 96 7.72 11.19 -2.59
CA ALA A 96 8.61 10.20 -1.99
C ALA A 96 9.16 9.21 -3.02
N ALA A 97 8.31 8.70 -3.91
CA ALA A 97 8.72 7.80 -4.99
C ALA A 97 9.70 8.46 -5.97
N LEU A 98 9.49 9.74 -6.31
CA LEU A 98 10.41 10.51 -7.15
C LEU A 98 11.78 10.71 -6.47
N ILE A 99 11.79 11.12 -5.20
CA ILE A 99 13.02 11.31 -4.42
C ILE A 99 13.80 10.00 -4.34
N LEU A 100 13.13 8.91 -3.98
CA LEU A 100 13.76 7.60 -3.88
C LEU A 100 14.25 7.10 -5.25
N GLY A 101 13.45 7.23 -6.30
CA GLY A 101 13.82 6.84 -7.66
C GLY A 101 15.04 7.62 -8.19
N LEU A 102 15.12 8.92 -7.90
CA LEU A 102 16.28 9.76 -8.25
C LEU A 102 17.52 9.44 -7.38
N ALA A 103 17.32 8.99 -6.14
CA ALA A 103 18.40 8.58 -5.25
C ALA A 103 18.94 7.17 -5.52
N MET A 104 18.17 6.30 -6.19
CA MET A 104 18.59 4.93 -6.56
C MET A 104 19.99 4.83 -7.19
N PRO A 105 20.39 5.67 -8.17
CA PRO A 105 21.75 5.60 -8.73
C PRO A 105 22.85 5.86 -7.71
N VAL A 106 22.60 6.60 -6.62
CA VAL A 106 23.56 6.84 -5.53
C VAL A 106 23.60 5.66 -4.54
N VAL A 107 22.50 4.91 -4.42
CA VAL A 107 22.36 3.78 -3.49
C VAL A 107 22.88 2.47 -4.10
N VAL A 108 22.84 2.34 -5.43
CA VAL A 108 23.24 1.14 -6.17
C VAL A 108 24.68 1.23 -6.71
N ALA A 109 25.29 2.43 -6.73
CA ALA A 109 26.72 2.63 -7.03
C ALA A 109 27.61 2.27 -5.83
#